data_AF-A0A813H793-F1
#
_entry.id   AF-A0A813H793-F1
#
_cell.length_a   1.000
_cell.length_b   1.000
_cell.length_c   1.000
_cell.angle_alpha   90.00
_cell.angle_beta   90.00
_cell.angle_gamma   90.00
#
_symmetry.space_group_name_H-M   'P 1'
#
loop_
_entity.id
_entity.type
_entity.pdbx_description
1 polymer ?
#
loop_
_entity_poly.entity_id
_entity_poly.type
_entity_poly.pdbx_seq_one_letter_code
_entity_poly.pdbx_strand_id
1 'polypeptide(L)'
;DTVYFLTRTGKYIDVEEHRDDLRARGTEKGRREAMMVEKDGGGAISAGDEVYLRTHAGAYVDFIGSAVRARFTERGGWQRIRITKEGGTGPIRTGETVFLKGHQDNALDVEGEDVKCRWPDEGKWQRLTVEK
;
A
#
# COMPACT_ATOMS: atom_id res chain seq x y z
N ASP A 1 4.65 13.06 1.08
CA ASP A 1 3.59 13.28 2.10
C ASP A 1 3.26 11.99 2.80
N THR A 2 2.90 12.10 4.08
CA THR A 2 2.27 11.01 4.84
C THR A 2 0.88 10.73 4.28
N VAL A 3 0.55 9.45 4.14
CA VAL A 3 -0.76 8.95 3.75
C VAL A 3 -1.18 7.82 4.68
N TYR A 4 -2.47 7.51 4.62
CA TYR A 4 -3.10 6.38 5.28
C TYR A 4 -3.91 5.60 4.24
N PHE A 5 -3.85 4.28 4.30
CA PHE A 5 -4.65 3.43 3.41
C PHE A 5 -5.84 2.87 4.18
N LEU A 6 -7.02 3.44 3.96
CA LEU A 6 -8.27 2.93 4.52
C LEU A 6 -8.74 1.75 3.66
N THR A 7 -8.91 0.60 4.27
CA THR A 7 -9.35 -0.62 3.60
C THR A 7 -10.87 -0.68 3.55
N ARG A 8 -11.41 -1.58 2.72
CA ARG A 8 -12.84 -1.89 2.69
C ARG A 8 -13.44 -2.26 4.06
N THR A 9 -12.66 -2.82 4.98
CA THR A 9 -13.16 -3.25 6.30
C THR A 9 -13.39 -2.07 7.25
N GLY A 10 -13.08 -0.84 6.83
CA GLY A 10 -13.15 0.35 7.67
C GLY A 10 -11.94 0.46 8.61
N LYS A 11 -10.88 -0.31 8.36
CA LYS A 11 -9.62 -0.27 9.10
C LYS A 11 -8.51 0.27 8.23
N TYR A 12 -7.59 1.00 8.84
CA TYR A 12 -6.35 1.41 8.20
C TYR A 12 -5.34 0.27 8.20
N ILE A 13 -4.52 0.22 7.16
CA ILE A 13 -3.33 -0.62 7.16
C ILE A 13 -2.33 -0.07 8.18
N ASP A 14 -1.86 -0.94 9.08
CA ASP A 14 -0.82 -0.66 10.06
C ASP A 14 0.37 -1.60 9.89
N VAL A 15 1.49 -1.17 10.47
CA VAL A 15 2.62 -2.04 10.83
C VAL A 15 2.89 -1.81 12.31
N GLU A 16 2.92 -2.87 13.09
CA GLU A 16 3.27 -2.79 14.52
C GLU A 16 4.78 -2.54 14.72
N GLU A 17 5.13 -1.93 15.85
CA GLU A 17 6.54 -1.81 16.24
C GLU A 17 7.15 -3.21 16.36
N HIS A 18 8.37 -3.38 15.83
CA HIS A 18 9.12 -4.64 15.82
C HIS A 18 8.46 -5.79 15.03
N ARG A 19 7.44 -5.50 14.22
CA ARG A 19 6.80 -6.45 13.30
C ARG A 19 7.07 -6.05 11.86
N ASP A 20 7.10 -7.04 10.98
CA ASP A 20 7.23 -6.80 9.55
C ASP A 20 5.93 -7.06 8.78
N ASP A 21 4.93 -7.70 9.38
CA ASP A 21 3.66 -7.97 8.71
C ASP A 21 2.75 -6.74 8.69
N LEU A 22 2.23 -6.41 7.50
CA LEU A 22 1.17 -5.43 7.37
C LEU A 22 -0.16 -6.06 7.81
N ARG A 23 -0.98 -5.28 8.51
CA ARG A 23 -2.29 -5.70 9.00
C ARG A 23 -3.33 -4.61 8.83
N ALA A 24 -4.60 -4.99 8.66
CA ALA A 24 -5.71 -4.05 8.55
C ALA A 24 -6.46 -3.93 9.89
N ARG A 25 -5.84 -3.33 10.92
CA ARG A 25 -6.42 -3.24 12.27
C ARG A 25 -6.57 -1.81 12.78
N GLY A 26 -5.81 -0.86 12.22
CA GLY A 26 -5.83 0.54 12.62
C GLY A 26 -7.24 1.13 12.61
N THR A 27 -7.65 1.72 13.73
CA THR A 27 -8.97 2.36 13.89
C THR A 27 -8.93 3.87 13.74
N GLU A 28 -7.73 4.43 13.69
CA GLU A 28 -7.48 5.86 13.60
C GLU A 28 -6.17 6.11 12.84
N LYS A 29 -5.98 7.36 12.41
CA LYS A 29 -4.76 7.80 11.74
C LYS A 29 -3.68 8.06 12.79
N GLY A 30 -2.85 7.06 13.03
CA GLY A 30 -1.77 7.13 14.01
C GLY A 30 -0.39 6.98 13.38
N ARG A 31 0.63 6.88 14.24
CA ARG A 31 2.01 6.66 13.80
C ARG A 31 2.16 5.31 13.08
N ARG A 32 1.44 4.27 13.49
CA ARG A 32 1.61 2.90 12.96
C ARG A 32 0.95 2.72 11.59
N GLU A 33 -0.06 3.53 11.30
CA GLU A 33 -0.83 3.54 10.05
C GLU A 33 -0.23 4.49 9.01
N ALA A 34 0.65 5.40 9.44
CA ALA A 34 1.30 6.37 8.58
C ALA A 34 2.31 5.70 7.64
N MET A 35 2.16 5.99 6.34
CA MET A 35 3.11 5.59 5.30
C MET A 35 3.48 6.78 4.42
N MET A 36 4.66 6.76 3.81
CA MET A 36 5.04 7.69 2.75
C MET A 36 4.97 6.98 1.40
N VAL A 37 4.31 7.61 0.42
CA VAL A 37 4.35 7.14 -0.97
C VAL A 37 5.45 7.89 -1.72
N GLU A 38 6.44 7.17 -2.20
CA GLU A 38 7.61 7.71 -2.87
C GLU A 38 7.63 7.23 -4.32
N LYS A 39 7.37 8.14 -5.27
CA LYS A 39 7.41 7.82 -6.70
C LYS A 39 8.83 7.53 -7.18
N ASP A 40 8.98 6.52 -8.03
CA ASP A 40 10.23 6.29 -8.75
C ASP A 40 10.52 7.45 -9.72
N GLY A 41 11.69 8.07 -9.59
CA GLY A 41 12.01 9.33 -10.26
C GLY A 41 11.40 10.61 -9.66
N GLY A 42 10.55 10.50 -8.63
CA GLY A 42 9.97 11.62 -7.89
C GLY A 42 8.81 12.34 -8.61
N GLY A 43 8.38 13.48 -8.04
CA GLY A 43 7.28 14.29 -8.56
C GLY A 43 5.88 13.83 -8.13
N ALA A 44 4.86 14.34 -8.82
CA ALA A 44 3.46 14.00 -8.54
C ALA A 44 3.14 12.55 -8.91
N ILE A 45 2.32 11.90 -8.08
CA ILE A 45 1.89 10.52 -8.27
C ILE A 45 0.62 10.48 -9.13
N SER A 46 0.63 9.63 -10.14
CA SER A 46 -0.48 9.33 -11.04
C SER A 46 -0.68 7.83 -11.15
N ALA A 47 -1.89 7.41 -11.52
CA ALA A 47 -2.19 6.01 -11.78
C ALA A 47 -1.31 5.47 -12.92
N GLY A 48 -0.74 4.30 -12.70
CA GLY A 48 0.26 3.64 -13.55
C GLY A 48 1.70 3.89 -13.11
N ASP A 49 1.95 4.82 -12.17
CA ASP A 49 3.28 5.05 -11.65
C ASP A 49 3.79 3.89 -10.79
N GLU A 50 5.11 3.80 -10.76
CA GLU A 50 5.84 2.87 -9.91
C GLU A 50 6.29 3.65 -8.67
N VAL A 51 5.90 3.15 -7.50
CA VAL A 51 6.07 3.80 -6.20
C VAL A 51 6.67 2.84 -5.19
N TYR A 52 7.17 3.41 -4.10
CA TYR A 52 7.64 2.70 -2.92
C TYR A 52 6.85 3.19 -1.72
N LEU A 53 6.44 2.28 -0.84
CA LEU A 53 5.73 2.62 0.39
C LEU A 53 6.69 2.47 1.57
N ARG A 54 6.98 3.58 2.25
CA ARG A 54 7.84 3.59 3.43
C ARG A 54 6.99 3.70 4.69
N THR A 55 7.16 2.79 5.62
CA THR A 55 6.44 2.78 6.90
C THR A 55 7.06 3.76 7.89
N HIS A 56 6.37 4.02 9.00
CA HIS A 56 6.88 4.84 10.11
C HIS A 56 8.18 4.31 10.74
N ALA A 57 8.47 3.00 10.60
CA ALA A 57 9.71 2.37 11.05
C ALA A 57 10.86 2.54 10.05
N GLY A 58 10.60 3.18 8.90
CA GLY A 58 11.58 3.45 7.86
C GLY A 58 11.79 2.32 6.87
N ALA A 59 11.15 1.17 7.06
CA ALA A 59 11.19 0.04 6.15
C ALA A 59 10.21 0.20 4.97
N TYR A 60 10.57 -0.36 3.82
CA TYR A 60 9.78 -0.35 2.61
C TYR A 60 8.92 -1.62 2.49
N VAL A 61 7.69 -1.44 2.02
CA VAL A 61 6.74 -2.54 1.82
C VAL A 61 7.19 -3.42 0.65
N ASP A 62 7.37 -4.72 0.89
CA ASP A 62 7.71 -5.75 -0.10
C ASP A 62 6.56 -6.72 -0.37
N PHE A 63 6.46 -7.14 -1.63
CA PHE A 63 5.51 -8.14 -2.10
C PHE A 63 6.29 -9.37 -2.55
N ILE A 64 6.20 -10.48 -1.81
CA ILE A 64 6.94 -11.71 -2.10
C ILE A 64 6.02 -12.92 -1.93
N GLY A 65 5.76 -13.62 -3.03
CA GLY A 65 4.73 -14.65 -3.07
C GLY A 65 3.37 -14.02 -2.75
N SER A 66 2.67 -14.53 -1.75
CA SER A 66 1.41 -13.95 -1.25
C SER A 66 1.59 -13.02 -0.04
N ALA A 67 2.82 -12.83 0.43
CA ALA A 67 3.10 -12.03 1.61
C ALA A 67 3.36 -10.56 1.25
N VAL A 68 2.75 -9.68 2.03
CA VAL A 68 3.05 -8.25 2.04
C VAL A 68 3.67 -7.91 3.39
N ARG A 69 4.90 -7.38 3.38
CA ARG A 69 5.71 -7.12 4.59
C ARG A 69 6.47 -5.81 4.49
N ALA A 70 7.07 -5.33 5.57
CA ALA A 70 7.95 -4.17 5.60
C ALA A 70 9.19 -4.44 6.46
N ARG A 71 10.27 -4.94 5.84
CA ARG A 71 11.47 -5.41 6.57
C ARG A 71 12.81 -4.93 6.01
N PHE A 72 12.81 -4.23 4.87
CA PHE A 72 14.02 -3.73 4.24
C PHE A 72 14.04 -2.20 4.28
N THR A 73 15.16 -1.60 4.67
CA THR A 73 15.33 -0.12 4.66
C THR A 73 15.79 0.42 3.31
N GLU A 74 16.04 -0.47 2.34
CA GLU A 74 16.47 -0.14 0.99
C GLU A 74 15.36 -0.42 -0.01
N ARG A 75 15.38 0.32 -1.13
CA ARG A 75 14.49 0.07 -2.27
C ARG A 75 15.09 -1.02 -3.16
N GLY A 76 14.26 -1.93 -3.62
CA GLY A 76 14.62 -2.96 -4.57
C GLY A 76 13.43 -3.39 -5.42
N GLY A 77 13.62 -4.42 -6.24
CA GLY A 77 12.57 -4.93 -7.13
C GLY A 77 11.33 -5.44 -6.38
N TRP A 78 11.50 -5.99 -5.18
CA TRP A 78 10.39 -6.51 -4.38
C TRP A 78 9.54 -5.41 -3.73
N GLN A 79 10.10 -4.22 -3.56
CA GLN A 79 9.43 -3.04 -2.99
C GLN A 79 8.81 -2.13 -4.07
N ARG A 80 9.03 -2.46 -5.34
CA ARG A 80 8.45 -1.72 -6.46
C ARG A 80 6.97 -2.07 -6.58
N ILE A 81 6.12 -1.06 -6.42
CA ILE A 81 4.67 -1.19 -6.39
C ILE A 81 4.09 -0.33 -7.50
N ARG A 82 3.29 -0.92 -8.39
CA ARG A 82 2.48 -0.15 -9.34
C ARG A 82 1.23 0.32 -8.63
N ILE A 83 0.99 1.63 -8.62
CA ILE A 83 -0.24 2.21 -8.08
C ILE A 83 -1.21 2.52 -9.22
N THR A 84 -2.42 1.96 -9.16
CA THR A 84 -3.51 2.26 -10.10
C THR A 84 -4.67 2.88 -9.34
N LYS A 85 -5.67 3.43 -10.04
CA LYS A 85 -6.85 4.00 -9.40
C LYS A 85 -8.14 3.57 -10.07
N GLU A 86 -9.21 3.52 -9.28
CA GLU A 86 -10.54 3.25 -9.81
C GLU A 86 -10.95 4.34 -10.80
N GLY A 87 -11.54 3.93 -11.93
CA GLY A 87 -12.00 4.85 -12.97
C GLY A 87 -10.92 5.32 -13.95
N GLY A 88 -9.68 4.81 -13.87
CA GLY A 88 -8.71 4.91 -14.97
C GLY A 88 -7.39 5.62 -14.61
N THR A 89 -7.01 6.62 -15.42
CA THR A 89 -5.66 7.21 -15.40
C THR A 89 -5.62 8.58 -14.71
N GLY A 90 -4.41 9.15 -14.58
CA GLY A 90 -4.18 10.52 -14.12
C GLY A 90 -3.81 10.64 -12.63
N PRO A 91 -3.75 11.86 -12.09
CA PRO A 91 -3.26 12.11 -10.74
C PRO A 91 -4.07 11.38 -9.67
N ILE A 92 -3.38 10.89 -8.64
CA ILE A 92 -3.98 10.27 -7.46
C ILE A 92 -4.24 11.35 -6.42
N ARG A 93 -5.48 11.41 -5.92
CA ARG A 93 -5.92 12.40 -4.93
C ARG A 93 -6.42 11.72 -3.65
N THR A 94 -6.36 12.46 -2.55
CA THR A 94 -6.99 12.08 -1.28
C THR A 94 -8.48 11.79 -1.49
N GLY A 95 -8.95 10.68 -0.93
CA GLY A 95 -10.32 10.19 -1.06
C GLY A 95 -10.57 9.26 -2.26
N GLU A 96 -9.60 9.11 -3.18
CA GLU A 96 -9.74 8.18 -4.31
C GLU A 96 -9.44 6.74 -3.90
N THR A 97 -10.14 5.79 -4.54
CA THR A 97 -9.82 4.37 -4.47
C THR A 97 -8.60 4.07 -5.34
N VAL A 98 -7.60 3.44 -4.74
CA VAL A 98 -6.39 2.95 -5.42
C VAL A 98 -6.25 1.44 -5.25
N PHE A 99 -5.40 0.86 -6.10
CA PHE A 99 -4.93 -0.52 -5.97
C PHE A 99 -3.40 -0.51 -6.01
N LEU A 100 -2.78 -1.41 -5.26
CA LEU A 100 -1.33 -1.52 -5.11
C LEU A 100 -0.89 -2.89 -5.61
N LYS A 101 -0.19 -2.94 -6.74
CA LYS A 101 0.29 -4.19 -7.34
C LYS A 101 1.77 -4.37 -7.11
N GLY A 102 2.15 -5.51 -6.55
CA GLY A 102 3.55 -5.89 -6.41
C GLY A 102 4.17 -6.29 -7.74
N HIS A 103 5.46 -6.60 -7.72
CA HIS A 103 6.23 -6.98 -8.92
C HIS A 103 5.76 -8.26 -9.64
N GLN A 104 4.91 -9.09 -9.02
CA GLN A 104 4.30 -10.30 -9.61
C GLN A 104 2.88 -10.06 -10.13
N ASP A 105 2.51 -8.78 -10.33
CA ASP A 105 1.20 -8.31 -10.79
C ASP A 105 0.00 -8.63 -9.86
N ASN A 106 0.21 -9.33 -8.75
CA ASN A 106 -0.80 -9.49 -7.71
C ASN A 106 -1.01 -8.19 -6.94
N ALA A 107 -2.29 -7.84 -6.75
CA ALA A 107 -2.73 -6.69 -6.00
C ALA A 107 -2.80 -6.99 -4.50
N LEU A 108 -2.46 -5.99 -3.70
CA LEU A 108 -2.66 -6.02 -2.25
C LEU A 108 -4.15 -6.21 -1.97
N ASP A 109 -4.47 -7.27 -1.24
CA ASP A 109 -5.82 -7.62 -0.85
C ASP A 109 -5.94 -7.69 0.68
N VAL A 110 -7.15 -7.42 1.17
CA VAL A 110 -7.47 -7.44 2.60
C VAL A 110 -8.64 -8.38 2.86
N GLU A 111 -8.40 -9.39 3.70
CA GLU A 111 -9.42 -10.31 4.21
C GLU A 111 -9.38 -10.34 5.73
N GLY A 112 -10.45 -9.82 6.36
CA GLY A 112 -10.43 -9.56 7.80
C GLY A 112 -9.33 -8.56 8.15
N GLU A 113 -8.31 -9.02 8.87
CA GLU A 113 -7.13 -8.23 9.26
C GLU A 113 -5.88 -8.60 8.45
N ASP A 114 -5.93 -9.66 7.64
CA ASP A 114 -4.81 -10.10 6.82
C ASP A 114 -4.63 -9.19 5.61
N VAL A 115 -3.41 -8.65 5.47
CA VAL A 115 -2.95 -7.95 4.26
C VAL A 115 -2.05 -8.90 3.48
N LYS A 116 -2.45 -9.24 2.26
CA LYS A 116 -1.78 -10.20 1.37
C LYS A 116 -1.75 -9.70 -0.07
N CYS A 117 -1.21 -10.48 -0.99
CA CYS A 117 -1.25 -10.20 -2.42
C CYS A 117 -1.51 -11.48 -3.24
N ARG A 118 -2.73 -12.00 -3.13
CA ARG A 118 -3.08 -13.35 -3.62
C ARG A 118 -3.56 -13.37 -5.07
N TRP A 119 -4.15 -12.28 -5.53
CA TRP A 119 -4.88 -12.24 -6.79
C TRP A 119 -4.49 -11.03 -7.65
N PRO A 120 -4.51 -11.14 -8.99
CA PRO A 120 -4.13 -10.06 -9.90
C PRO A 120 -5.24 -9.05 -10.18
N ASP A 121 -6.49 -9.37 -9.83
CA ASP A 121 -7.63 -8.51 -10.11
C ASP A 121 -7.70 -7.29 -9.18
N GLU A 122 -8.31 -6.21 -9.68
CA GLU A 122 -8.59 -4.99 -8.92
C GLU A 122 -10.02 -5.05 -8.37
N GLY A 123 -10.26 -6.10 -7.60
CA GLY A 123 -11.56 -6.43 -7.04
C GLY A 123 -11.88 -5.73 -5.73
N LYS A 124 -12.99 -6.14 -5.14
CA LYS A 124 -13.56 -5.55 -3.91
C LYS A 124 -12.61 -5.63 -2.70
N TRP A 125 -11.74 -6.63 -2.64
CA TRP A 125 -10.81 -6.85 -1.53
C TRP A 125 -9.52 -6.05 -1.66
N GLN A 126 -9.23 -5.56 -2.86
CA GLN A 126 -8.02 -4.82 -3.20
C GLN A 126 -8.19 -3.30 -3.14
N ARG A 127 -9.42 -2.84 -2.88
CA ARG A 127 -9.76 -1.42 -2.80
C ARG A 127 -9.18 -0.81 -1.54
N LEU A 128 -8.34 0.20 -1.71
CA LEU A 128 -7.84 1.06 -0.65
C LEU A 128 -8.21 2.51 -0.94
N THR A 129 -8.71 3.25 0.03
CA THR A 129 -8.87 4.70 -0.08
C THR A 129 -7.60 5.37 0.42
N VAL A 130 -7.02 6.26 -0.38
CA VAL A 130 -5.86 7.06 0.05
C VAL A 130 -6.35 8.25 0.86
N GLU A 131 -5.87 8.38 2.09
CA GLU A 131 -6.18 9.51 2.96
C GLU A 131 -4.92 10.28 3.39
N LYS A 132 -5.09 11.55 3.75
CA LYS A 132 -4.08 12.37 4.44
C LYS A 132 -4.36 12.45 5.92
#